data_AF-A0A7L9BFL7-F1
#
_entry.id   AF-A0A7L9BFL7-F1
#
_cell.length_a   1.000
_cell.length_b   1.000
_cell.length_c   1.000
_cell.angle_alpha   90.00
_cell.angle_beta   90.00
_cell.angle_gamma   90.00
#
_symmetry.space_group_name_H-M   'P 1'
#
loop_
_entity.id
_entity.type
_entity.pdbx_description
1 polymer ?
#
loop_
_entity_poly.entity_id
_entity_poly.type
_entity_poly.pdbx_seq_one_letter_code
_entity_poly.pdbx_strand_id
1 'polypeptide(L)'
;MADNTFRIDTKPKSSGGGLFSFFERRLKLENYFEEGFPVQHLPKIVFVMALGLFYISNTHYADKTVRRINELQAEVEDLRADYTTTKADLMFASKQSEVARKVSPYGLKESLKPPYKIAVNEDEY
;
A
#
# COMPACT_ATOMS: atom_id res chain seq x y z
N MET A 1 -25.03 -30.44 59.84
CA MET A 1 -24.21 -30.52 58.61
C MET A 1 -25.16 -30.34 57.45
N ALA A 2 -24.95 -29.32 56.62
CA ALA A 2 -25.79 -29.06 55.45
C ALA A 2 -25.14 -29.73 54.24
N ASP A 3 -25.78 -30.75 53.69
CA ASP A 3 -25.36 -31.37 52.44
C ASP A 3 -25.68 -30.45 51.27
N ASN A 4 -24.63 -30.03 50.56
CA ASN A 4 -24.71 -29.16 49.41
C ASN A 4 -25.02 -29.99 48.17
N THR A 5 -26.26 -29.90 47.67
CA THR A 5 -26.65 -30.55 46.42
C THR A 5 -26.24 -29.67 45.24
N PHE A 6 -25.12 -30.01 44.61
CA PHE A 6 -24.71 -29.41 43.33
C PHE A 6 -25.74 -29.78 42.26
N ARG A 7 -26.58 -28.81 41.87
CA ARG A 7 -27.40 -28.90 40.67
C ARG A 7 -26.50 -28.76 39.46
N ILE A 8 -26.25 -29.87 38.76
CA ILE A 8 -25.64 -29.84 37.43
C ILE A 8 -26.74 -29.44 36.45
N ASP A 9 -26.83 -28.15 36.14
CA ASP A 9 -27.65 -27.65 35.04
C ASP A 9 -27.04 -28.14 33.71
N THR A 10 -27.49 -29.29 33.21
CA THR A 10 -27.28 -29.70 31.82
C THR A 10 -28.26 -28.94 30.92
N LYS A 11 -28.00 -27.64 30.70
CA LYS A 11 -28.67 -26.91 29.61
C LYS A 11 -27.92 -27.17 28.30
N PRO A 12 -28.58 -27.63 27.22
CA PRO A 12 -27.95 -27.68 25.92
C PRO A 12 -27.62 -26.24 25.52
N LYS A 13 -26.33 -25.95 25.30
CA LYS A 13 -25.89 -24.61 24.86
C LYS A 13 -26.58 -24.29 23.54
N SER A 14 -27.46 -23.30 23.56
CA SER A 14 -27.99 -22.68 22.35
C SER A 14 -26.83 -22.06 21.58
N SER A 15 -26.46 -22.63 20.44
CA SER A 15 -25.57 -21.93 19.50
C SER A 15 -26.38 -20.81 18.87
N GLY A 16 -26.21 -19.60 19.39
CA GLY A 16 -26.84 -18.39 18.92
C GLY A 16 -26.69 -18.22 17.41
N GLY A 17 -27.72 -17.65 16.80
CA GLY A 17 -27.85 -17.40 15.36
C GLY A 17 -26.79 -16.47 14.78
N GLY A 18 -25.56 -16.95 14.68
CA GLY A 18 -24.52 -16.41 13.82
C GLY A 18 -24.39 -17.26 12.56
N LEU A 19 -23.79 -16.67 11.53
CA LEU A 19 -23.61 -17.17 10.14
C LEU A 19 -23.33 -18.68 10.03
N PHE A 20 -22.68 -19.28 11.02
CA PHE A 20 -22.46 -20.73 11.13
C PHE A 20 -23.75 -21.57 11.09
N SER A 21 -24.78 -21.20 11.85
CA SER A 21 -26.05 -21.95 11.90
C SER A 21 -26.86 -21.84 10.61
N PHE A 22 -26.73 -20.73 9.87
CA PHE A 22 -27.31 -20.59 8.54
C PHE A 22 -26.61 -21.50 7.52
N PHE A 23 -25.27 -21.57 7.58
CA PHE A 23 -24.47 -22.45 6.73
C PHE A 23 -24.75 -23.92 7.01
N GLU A 24 -24.86 -24.31 8.28
CA GLU A 24 -25.19 -25.68 8.71
C GLU A 24 -26.57 -26.12 8.19
N ARG A 25 -27.58 -25.26 8.29
CA ARG A 25 -28.93 -25.51 7.75
C ARG A 25 -28.94 -25.63 6.22
N ARG A 26 -28.16 -24.81 5.52
CA ARG A 26 -27.99 -24.87 4.06
C ARG A 26 -27.30 -26.15 3.60
N LEU A 27 -26.32 -26.62 4.37
CA LEU A 27 -25.50 -27.80 4.05
C LEU A 27 -26.10 -29.11 4.59
N LYS A 28 -27.22 -29.07 5.33
CA LYS A 28 -27.88 -30.23 5.95
C LYS A 28 -26.89 -31.18 6.62
N LEU A 29 -25.91 -30.63 7.32
CA LEU A 29 -24.78 -31.40 7.87
C LEU A 29 -25.27 -32.51 8.81
N GLU A 30 -26.38 -32.30 9.52
CA GLU A 30 -27.02 -33.27 10.41
C GLU A 30 -27.30 -34.62 9.73
N ASN A 31 -27.88 -34.60 8.52
CA ASN A 31 -28.14 -35.83 7.75
C ASN A 31 -26.85 -36.50 7.26
N TYR A 32 -25.81 -35.72 6.94
CA TYR A 32 -24.51 -36.26 6.51
C TYR A 32 -23.70 -36.87 7.68
N PHE A 33 -23.93 -36.39 8.91
CA PHE A 33 -23.31 -36.96 10.11
C PHE A 33 -24.03 -38.22 10.59
N GLU A 34 -25.35 -38.34 10.42
CA GLU A 34 -26.12 -39.53 10.79
C GLU A 34 -25.99 -40.69 9.80
N GLU A 35 -26.04 -40.45 8.48
CA GLU A 35 -25.92 -41.51 7.45
C GLU A 35 -24.46 -41.90 7.13
N GLY A 36 -23.48 -41.20 7.70
CA GLY A 36 -22.06 -41.39 7.43
C GLY A 36 -21.59 -40.67 6.17
N PHE A 37 -20.43 -39.99 6.29
CA PHE A 37 -19.93 -39.14 5.21
C PHE A 37 -19.52 -39.98 3.98
N PRO A 38 -20.09 -39.73 2.78
CA PRO A 38 -19.65 -40.42 1.57
C PRO A 38 -18.22 -39.99 1.22
N VAL A 39 -17.26 -40.90 1.46
CA VAL A 39 -15.81 -40.68 1.32
C VAL A 39 -15.40 -40.15 -0.07
N GLN A 40 -16.23 -40.41 -1.08
CA GLN A 40 -16.03 -39.96 -2.46
C GLN A 40 -16.06 -38.42 -2.63
N HIS A 41 -16.76 -37.70 -1.75
CA HIS A 41 -16.90 -36.23 -1.82
C HIS A 41 -15.93 -35.48 -0.90
N LEU A 42 -15.31 -36.17 0.05
CA LEU A 42 -14.32 -35.63 0.97
C LEU A 42 -13.19 -34.84 0.28
N PRO A 43 -12.52 -35.34 -0.79
CA PRO A 43 -11.44 -34.60 -1.44
C PRO A 43 -11.93 -33.30 -2.12
N LYS A 44 -13.18 -33.26 -2.59
CA LYS A 44 -13.76 -32.06 -3.21
C LYS A 44 -14.02 -30.96 -2.18
N ILE A 45 -14.45 -31.33 -0.98
CA ILE A 45 -14.69 -30.39 0.13
C ILE A 45 -13.37 -29.81 0.63
N VAL A 46 -12.36 -30.65 0.81
CA VAL A 46 -11.01 -30.19 1.21
C VAL A 46 -10.42 -29.25 0.17
N PHE A 47 -10.63 -29.51 -1.13
CA PHE A 47 -10.19 -28.63 -2.20
C PHE A 47 -10.84 -27.23 -2.12
N VAL A 48 -12.17 -27.17 -1.93
CA VAL A 48 -12.88 -25.87 -1.79
C VAL A 48 -12.45 -25.14 -0.51
N MET A 49 -12.24 -25.87 0.58
CA MET A 49 -11.73 -25.31 1.83
C MET A 49 -10.33 -24.73 1.65
N ALA A 50 -9.43 -25.44 0.95
CA ALA A 50 -8.10 -24.94 0.62
C ALA A 50 -8.14 -23.68 -0.24
N LEU A 51 -9.03 -23.61 -1.24
CA LEU A 51 -9.26 -22.41 -2.03
C LEU A 51 -9.78 -21.24 -1.18
N GLY A 52 -10.67 -21.50 -0.22
CA GLY A 52 -11.15 -20.50 0.72
C GLY A 52 -10.04 -19.93 1.61
N LEU A 53 -9.17 -20.79 2.15
CA LEU A 53 -8.00 -20.37 2.92
C LEU A 53 -7.01 -19.57 2.06
N PHE A 54 -6.77 -20.02 0.83
CA PHE A 54 -5.91 -19.30 -0.12
C PHE A 54 -6.47 -17.91 -0.42
N TYR A 55 -7.78 -17.80 -0.63
CA TYR A 55 -8.46 -16.53 -0.87
C TYR A 55 -8.30 -15.55 0.31
N ILE A 56 -8.62 -15.99 1.54
CA ILE A 56 -8.47 -15.17 2.74
C ILE A 56 -7.02 -14.70 2.91
N SER A 57 -6.07 -15.61 2.68
CA SER A 57 -4.65 -15.29 2.74
C SER A 57 -4.31 -14.20 1.73
N ASN A 58 -4.71 -14.37 0.46
CA ASN A 58 -4.44 -13.42 -0.61
C ASN A 58 -5.04 -12.03 -0.33
N THR A 59 -6.29 -11.97 0.15
CA THR A 59 -6.93 -10.71 0.55
C THR A 59 -6.12 -9.98 1.62
N HIS A 60 -5.64 -10.68 2.64
CA HIS A 60 -4.85 -10.05 3.69
C HIS A 60 -3.50 -9.50 3.19
N TYR A 61 -2.88 -10.16 2.20
CA TYR A 61 -1.69 -9.63 1.53
C TYR A 61 -2.01 -8.41 0.67
N ALA A 62 -3.16 -8.41 -0.03
CA ALA A 62 -3.60 -7.27 -0.83
C ALA A 62 -3.82 -6.02 0.05
N ASP A 63 -4.51 -6.16 1.19
CA ASP A 63 -4.75 -5.04 2.11
C ASP A 63 -3.45 -4.42 2.63
N LYS A 64 -2.48 -5.26 3.00
CA LYS A 64 -1.15 -4.81 3.43
C LYS A 64 -0.42 -4.06 2.32
N THR A 65 -0.50 -4.58 1.10
CA THR A 65 0.15 -3.99 -0.07
C THR A 65 -0.46 -2.63 -0.40
N VAL A 66 -1.79 -2.50 -0.36
CA VAL A 66 -2.48 -1.22 -0.60
C VAL A 66 -2.08 -0.17 0.44
N ARG A 67 -2.02 -0.53 1.72
CA ARG A 67 -1.52 0.38 2.76
C ARG A 67 -0.10 0.85 2.48
N ARG A 68 0.78 -0.08 2.08
CA ARG A 68 2.17 0.25 1.76
C ARG A 68 2.28 1.18 0.54
N ILE A 69 1.46 0.97 -0.48
CA ILE A 69 1.39 1.84 -1.65
C ILE A 69 1.01 3.27 -1.24
N ASN A 70 0.01 3.42 -0.36
CA ASN A 70 -0.42 4.74 0.10
C ASN A 70 0.69 5.47 0.89
N GLU A 71 1.41 4.76 1.75
CA GLU A 71 2.57 5.33 2.48
C GLU A 71 3.67 5.79 1.51
N LEU A 72 4.03 4.94 0.54
CA LEU A 72 5.05 5.27 -0.45
C LEU A 72 4.64 6.43 -1.35
N GLN A 73 3.35 6.53 -1.69
CA GLN A 73 2.82 7.64 -2.50
C GLN A 73 2.99 8.97 -1.76
N ALA A 74 2.68 9.01 -0.45
CA ALA A 74 2.89 10.21 0.36
C ALA A 74 4.38 10.60 0.43
N GLU A 75 5.27 9.63 0.64
CA GLU A 75 6.72 9.88 0.67
C GLU A 75 7.25 10.44 -0.66
N VAL A 76 6.75 9.94 -1.80
CA VAL A 76 7.10 10.45 -3.13
C VAL A 76 6.61 11.88 -3.35
N GLU A 77 5.41 12.20 -2.86
CA GLU A 77 4.85 13.55 -2.94
C GLU A 77 5.65 14.55 -2.11
N ASP A 78 6.03 14.18 -0.89
CA ASP A 78 6.89 14.99 -0.03
C ASP A 78 8.26 15.24 -0.70
N LEU A 79 8.91 14.19 -1.19
CA LEU A 79 10.21 14.30 -1.86
C LEU A 79 10.13 15.18 -3.12
N ARG A 80 9.01 15.12 -3.84
CA ARG A 80 8.76 15.97 -5.01
C ARG A 80 8.57 17.44 -4.62
N ALA A 81 7.91 17.72 -3.50
CA ALA A 81 7.77 19.08 -2.99
C ALA A 81 9.13 19.67 -2.60
N ASP A 82 9.97 18.90 -1.91
CA ASP A 82 11.33 19.29 -1.52
C ASP A 82 12.22 19.56 -2.73
N TYR A 83 12.19 18.67 -3.73
CA TYR A 83 12.91 18.85 -4.98
C TYR A 83 12.48 20.14 -5.70
N THR A 84 11.16 20.37 -5.77
CA THR A 84 10.62 21.54 -6.48
C THR A 84 11.04 22.83 -5.79
N THR A 85 10.99 22.87 -4.46
CA THR A 85 11.44 24.02 -3.65
C THR A 85 12.93 24.28 -3.84
N THR A 86 13.76 23.25 -3.64
CA THR A 86 15.22 23.35 -3.81
C THR A 86 15.61 23.79 -5.23
N LYS A 87 14.90 23.27 -6.24
CA LYS A 87 15.10 23.68 -7.64
C LYS A 87 14.73 25.15 -7.85
N ALA A 88 13.65 25.62 -7.26
CA ALA A 88 13.25 27.02 -7.35
C ALA A 88 14.30 27.95 -6.71
N ASP A 89 14.84 27.58 -5.56
CA ASP A 89 15.91 28.32 -4.89
C ASP A 89 17.19 28.35 -5.74
N LEU A 90 17.58 27.22 -6.33
CA LEU A 90 18.70 27.15 -7.26
C LEU A 90 18.47 28.06 -8.47
N MET A 91 17.28 28.02 -9.07
CA MET A 91 16.94 28.87 -10.21
C MET A 91 16.98 30.35 -9.84
N PHE A 92 16.49 30.72 -8.66
CA PHE A 92 16.58 32.08 -8.14
C PHE A 92 18.05 32.51 -7.96
N ALA A 93 18.85 31.70 -7.27
CA ALA A 93 20.27 31.98 -7.04
C ALA A 93 21.09 32.02 -8.35
N SER A 94 20.67 31.30 -9.37
CA SER A 94 21.31 31.26 -10.70
C SER A 94 20.88 32.40 -11.62
N LYS A 95 19.92 33.26 -11.21
CA LYS A 95 19.52 34.42 -12.02
C LYS A 95 20.72 35.36 -12.20
N GLN A 96 20.91 35.84 -13.43
CA GLN A 96 22.01 36.76 -13.76
C GLN A 96 22.05 38.00 -12.85
N SER A 97 20.90 38.57 -12.53
CA SER A 97 20.78 39.71 -11.61
C SER A 97 21.18 39.39 -10.17
N GLU A 98 20.82 38.20 -9.68
CA GLU A 98 21.18 37.72 -8.33
C GLU A 98 22.69 37.43 -8.24
N VAL A 99 23.23 36.77 -9.27
CA VAL A 99 24.67 36.52 -9.40
C VAL A 99 25.44 37.84 -9.47
N ALA A 100 25.03 38.78 -10.34
CA ALA A 100 25.63 40.10 -10.48
C ALA A 100 25.63 40.89 -9.15
N ARG A 101 24.52 40.84 -8.41
CA ARG A 101 24.42 41.45 -7.08
C ARG A 101 25.39 40.81 -6.09
N LYS A 102 25.50 39.48 -6.08
CA LYS A 102 26.38 38.73 -5.17
C LYS A 102 27.87 38.93 -5.47
N VAL A 103 28.23 39.15 -6.74
CA VAL A 103 29.63 39.39 -7.16
C VAL A 103 30.04 40.87 -7.17
N SER A 104 29.10 41.80 -6.97
CA SER A 104 29.35 43.24 -6.90
C SER A 104 30.47 43.66 -5.92
N PRO A 105 30.57 43.09 -4.70
CA PRO A 105 31.68 43.39 -3.78
C PRO A 105 33.07 43.03 -4.32
N TYR A 106 33.13 42.09 -5.27
CA TYR A 106 34.38 41.67 -5.92
C TYR A 106 34.71 42.52 -7.16
N GLY A 107 33.92 43.55 -7.47
CA GLY A 107 34.14 44.47 -8.58
C GLY A 107 33.81 43.92 -9.96
N LEU A 108 33.20 42.73 -10.04
CA LEU A 108 32.80 42.09 -11.29
C LEU A 108 31.54 42.76 -11.87
N LYS A 109 31.53 43.00 -13.20
CA LYS A 109 30.44 43.68 -13.92
C LYS A 109 29.89 42.79 -15.03
N GLU A 110 28.59 42.88 -15.25
CA GLU A 110 27.91 42.16 -16.32
C GLU A 110 28.30 42.73 -17.70
N SER A 111 28.57 41.85 -18.66
CA SER A 111 28.86 42.26 -20.03
C SER A 111 27.56 42.51 -20.78
N LEU A 112 27.24 43.79 -21.01
CA LEU A 112 26.06 44.21 -21.79
C LEU A 112 26.25 44.06 -23.30
N LYS A 113 27.49 43.85 -23.76
CA LYS A 113 27.82 43.71 -25.18
C LYS A 113 28.02 42.23 -25.51
N PRO A 114 27.35 41.69 -26.53
CA PRO A 114 27.60 40.33 -26.98
C PRO A 114 29.06 40.22 -27.51
N PRO A 115 29.72 39.06 -27.31
CA PRO A 115 31.07 38.84 -27.78
C PRO A 115 31.12 38.80 -29.31
N TYR A 116 32.19 39.34 -29.89
CA TYR A 116 32.43 39.25 -31.33
C TYR A 116 32.79 37.82 -31.71
N LYS A 117 32.01 37.20 -32.60
CA LYS A 117 32.35 35.91 -33.20
C LYS A 117 33.33 36.16 -34.33
N ILE A 118 34.59 35.77 -34.16
CA ILE A 118 35.59 35.79 -35.22
C ILE A 118 35.32 34.56 -36.10
N ALA A 119 34.70 34.77 -37.27
CA ALA A 119 34.60 33.75 -38.30
C ALA A 119 35.84 33.87 -39.19
N VAL A 120 36.67 32.83 -39.24
CA VAL A 120 37.79 32.74 -40.19
C VAL A 120 37.18 32.31 -41.51
N ASN A 121 37.21 33.20 -42.52
CA ASN A 121 36.89 32.79 -43.89
C ASN A 121 38.13 32.09 -44.45
N GLU A 122 37.96 30.85 -44.93
CA GLU A 122 39.04 30.03 -45.51
C GLU A 122 39.46 30.51 -46.92
N ASP A 123 38.85 31.58 -47.45
CA ASP A 123 38.96 32.02 -48.84
C ASP A 123 40.01 33.12 -49.12
N GLU A 124 40.87 33.48 -48.16
CA GLU A 124 42.06 34.32 -48.41
C GLU A 124 43.35 33.61 -47.99
N TYR A 125 43.77 32.65 -48.82
CA TYR A 125 45.17 32.28 -49.03
C TYR A 125 45.43 32.10 -50.52
#